data_AF-A0A960P8E3-F1
#
_entry.id   AF-A0A960P8E3-F1
#
_cell.length_a   1.000
_cell.length_b   1.000
_cell.length_c   1.000
_cell.angle_alpha   90.00
_cell.angle_beta   90.00
_cell.angle_gamma   90.00
#
_symmetry.space_group_name_H-M   'P 1'
#
loop_
_entity.id
_entity.type
_entity.pdbx_description
1 polymer ?
#
loop_
_entity_poly.entity_id
_entity_poly.type
_entity_poly.pdbx_seq_one_letter_code
_entity_poly.pdbx_strand_id
1 'polypeptide(L)'
;FRIYSMTKPVTSVAAMMLYEEGWFELKDPVSRWIPSFADVRVFTGGTAGQPTTAAATEPVRVWHLLTHTAGLTYGFHRAHATDEIYRDAGFDFGVSRGYDLAACVDAWAGLPLVHEPGRRFNYSHATDVLGRLVEVISGRPLDRFLQERVLAPLGMHDTAFWADERLVDRLGALYVPHP
;
A
#
# COMPACT_ATOMS: atom_id res chain seq x y z
N PHE A 1 -17.66 -9.01 -7.96
CA PHE A 1 -17.10 -7.81 -8.62
C PHE A 1 -15.64 -7.63 -8.23
N ARG A 2 -14.85 -6.93 -9.04
CA ARG A 2 -13.51 -6.45 -8.63
C ARG A 2 -13.69 -5.05 -8.06
N ILE A 3 -13.54 -4.89 -6.74
CA ILE A 3 -13.89 -3.63 -6.05
C ILE A 3 -12.75 -2.60 -6.03
N TYR A 4 -11.56 -2.97 -6.52
CA TYR A 4 -10.38 -2.10 -6.58
C TYR A 4 -10.12 -1.38 -5.25
N SER A 5 -9.88 -0.07 -5.31
CA SER A 5 -9.56 0.76 -4.16
C SER A 5 -10.67 0.85 -3.10
N MET A 6 -11.87 0.30 -3.31
CA MET A 6 -12.83 0.11 -2.23
C MET A 6 -12.34 -0.88 -1.16
N THR A 7 -11.28 -1.64 -1.43
CA THR A 7 -10.55 -2.42 -0.41
C THR A 7 -9.89 -1.51 0.64
N LYS A 8 -9.52 -0.27 0.29
CA LYS A 8 -8.74 0.60 1.19
C LYS A 8 -9.45 0.86 2.53
N PRO A 9 -10.74 1.25 2.59
CA PRO A 9 -11.47 1.34 3.85
C PRO A 9 -11.46 0.06 4.69
N VAL A 10 -11.54 -1.12 4.07
CA VAL A 10 -11.52 -2.42 4.78
C VAL A 10 -10.16 -2.64 5.45
N THR A 11 -9.07 -2.39 4.71
CA THR A 11 -7.70 -2.44 5.27
C THR A 11 -7.49 -1.38 6.35
N SER A 12 -8.04 -0.17 6.17
CA SER A 12 -7.97 0.89 7.18
C SER A 12 -8.70 0.50 8.47
N VAL A 13 -9.88 -0.11 8.39
CA VAL A 13 -10.59 -0.64 9.57
C VAL A 13 -9.73 -1.68 10.28
N ALA A 14 -9.14 -2.63 9.56
CA ALA A 14 -8.27 -3.64 10.15
C ALA A 14 -7.07 -3.05 10.90
N ALA A 15 -6.43 -2.02 10.32
CA ALA A 15 -5.37 -1.29 11.00
C ALA A 15 -5.88 -0.53 12.24
N MET A 16 -7.05 0.10 12.15
CA MET A 16 -7.64 0.82 13.28
C MET A 16 -8.11 -0.09 14.42
N MET A 17 -8.47 -1.35 14.14
CA MET A 17 -8.70 -2.35 15.19
C MET A 17 -7.42 -2.63 15.99
N LEU A 18 -6.29 -2.80 15.30
CA LEU A 18 -4.99 -2.98 15.98
C LEU A 18 -4.55 -1.72 16.75
N TYR A 19 -4.91 -0.54 16.26
CA TYR A 19 -4.74 0.72 16.99
C TYR A 19 -5.57 0.74 18.29
N GLU A 20 -6.86 0.38 18.21
CA GLU A 20 -7.75 0.33 19.38
C GLU A 20 -7.29 -0.70 20.44
N GLU A 21 -6.67 -1.80 19.98
CA GLU A 21 -6.03 -2.81 20.84
C GLU A 21 -4.69 -2.37 21.45
N GLY A 22 -4.16 -1.21 21.07
CA GLY A 22 -2.93 -0.64 21.63
C GLY A 22 -1.63 -1.18 21.03
N TRP A 23 -1.66 -1.80 19.84
CA TRP A 23 -0.45 -2.33 19.19
C TRP A 23 0.49 -1.26 18.64
N PHE A 24 -0.04 -0.10 18.28
CA PHE A 24 0.72 1.04 17.78
C PHE A 24 -0.02 2.35 18.07
N GLU A 25 0.69 3.46 18.06
CA GLU A 25 0.13 4.81 18.03
C GLU A 25 0.16 5.39 16.61
N LEU A 26 -0.80 6.25 16.27
CA LEU A 26 -0.90 6.85 14.92
C LEU A 26 0.39 7.59 14.49
N LYS A 27 1.13 8.14 15.46
CA LYS A 27 2.40 8.86 15.22
C LYS A 27 3.63 7.96 15.26
N ASP A 28 3.48 6.67 15.52
CA ASP A 28 4.63 5.76 15.49
C ASP A 28 5.25 5.69 14.09
N PRO A 29 6.58 5.64 14.00
CA PRO A 29 7.25 5.43 12.72
C PRO A 29 7.00 3.99 12.23
N VAL A 30 6.65 3.86 10.96
CA VAL A 30 6.38 2.57 10.29
C VAL A 30 7.60 1.64 10.35
N SER A 31 8.79 2.21 10.38
CA SER A 31 10.06 1.48 10.47
C SER A 31 10.23 0.62 11.72
N ARG A 32 9.42 0.83 12.78
CA ARG A 32 9.37 -0.08 13.93
C ARG A 32 8.93 -1.50 13.57
N TRP A 33 8.12 -1.64 12.52
CA TRP A 33 7.59 -2.93 12.05
C TRP A 33 8.08 -3.30 10.65
N ILE A 34 8.38 -2.30 9.81
CA ILE A 34 8.83 -2.51 8.43
C ILE A 34 10.18 -1.79 8.27
N PRO A 35 11.30 -2.42 8.64
CA PRO A 35 12.60 -1.75 8.75
C PRO A 35 13.10 -1.07 7.47
N SER A 36 12.67 -1.53 6.29
CA SER A 36 12.98 -0.92 5.00
C SER A 36 12.53 0.54 4.90
N PHE A 37 11.57 0.98 5.73
CA PHE A 37 11.14 2.38 5.81
C PHE A 37 12.06 3.29 6.67
N ALA A 38 13.15 2.77 7.26
CA ALA A 38 14.04 3.56 8.12
C ALA A 38 14.84 4.62 7.35
N ASP A 39 15.28 4.30 6.13
CA ASP A 39 16.22 5.10 5.34
C ASP A 39 15.62 5.59 4.00
N VAL A 40 14.30 5.84 4.00
CA VAL A 40 13.61 6.32 2.79
C VAL A 40 14.17 7.66 2.31
N ARG A 41 14.22 7.82 0.99
CA ARG A 41 14.73 9.02 0.34
C ARG A 41 13.60 9.76 -0.36
N VAL A 42 13.73 11.08 -0.49
CA VAL A 42 12.78 11.95 -1.19
C VAL A 42 13.41 12.44 -2.48
N PHE A 43 12.66 12.41 -3.57
CA PHE A 43 13.07 12.99 -4.85
C PHE A 43 13.18 14.51 -4.71
N THR A 44 14.33 15.08 -5.10
CA THR A 44 14.61 16.52 -5.01
C THR A 44 14.87 17.18 -6.36
N GLY A 45 15.01 16.40 -7.44
CA GLY A 45 15.17 16.90 -8.79
C GLY A 45 15.71 15.86 -9.77
N GLY A 46 15.91 16.24 -11.03
CA GLY A 46 16.43 15.37 -12.09
C GLY A 46 15.32 14.69 -12.91
N THR A 47 15.66 13.58 -13.54
CA THR A 47 14.73 12.75 -14.35
C THR A 47 14.59 11.37 -13.73
N ALA A 48 13.68 10.53 -14.25
CA ALA A 48 13.53 9.15 -13.78
C ALA A 48 14.83 8.33 -13.94
N GLY A 49 15.53 8.49 -15.06
CA GLY A 49 16.80 7.81 -15.32
C GLY A 49 18.01 8.39 -14.57
N GLN A 50 17.92 9.64 -14.08
CA GLN A 50 18.98 10.30 -13.30
C GLN A 50 18.36 11.12 -12.16
N PRO A 51 17.80 10.48 -11.13
CA PRO A 51 17.13 11.17 -10.04
C PRO A 51 18.14 11.70 -9.04
N THR A 52 17.94 12.94 -8.58
CA THR A 52 18.57 13.48 -7.38
C THR A 52 17.64 13.24 -6.20
N THR A 53 18.19 12.73 -5.09
CA THR A 53 17.41 12.40 -3.89
C THR A 53 18.13 12.86 -2.63
N ALA A 54 17.37 13.19 -1.58
CA ALA A 54 17.86 13.44 -0.23
C ALA A 54 17.26 12.44 0.75
N ALA A 55 17.91 12.23 1.90
CA ALA A 55 17.28 11.47 2.99
C ALA A 55 16.03 12.22 3.49
N ALA A 56 14.95 11.49 3.79
CA ALA A 56 13.77 12.10 4.39
C ALA A 56 14.13 12.76 5.73
N THR A 57 13.56 13.93 5.98
CA THR A 57 13.82 14.71 7.21
C THR A 57 12.98 14.25 8.40
N GLU A 58 11.88 13.56 8.14
CA GLU A 58 10.96 12.98 9.13
C GLU A 58 10.62 11.54 8.73
N PRO A 59 10.36 10.64 9.69
CA PRO A 59 9.98 9.27 9.37
C PRO A 59 8.58 9.20 8.75
N VAL A 60 8.34 8.17 7.94
CA VAL A 60 6.98 7.76 7.58
C VAL A 60 6.30 7.22 8.83
N ARG A 61 5.17 7.81 9.22
CA ARG A 61 4.37 7.43 10.40
C ARG A 61 3.10 6.71 9.96
N VAL A 62 2.50 5.92 10.84
CA VAL A 62 1.32 5.12 10.50
C VAL A 62 0.17 5.99 9.99
N TRP A 63 -0.09 7.16 10.59
CA TRP A 63 -1.13 8.08 10.12
C TRP A 63 -0.89 8.56 8.69
N HIS A 64 0.37 8.73 8.26
CA HIS A 64 0.68 9.12 6.89
C HIS A 64 0.22 8.06 5.87
N LEU A 65 0.21 6.79 6.26
CA LEU A 65 -0.29 5.70 5.42
C LEU A 65 -1.81 5.79 5.25
N LEU A 66 -2.52 6.05 6.36
CA LEU A 66 -3.98 6.21 6.39
C LEU A 66 -4.46 7.43 5.60
N THR A 67 -3.65 8.50 5.56
CA THR A 67 -4.02 9.79 4.93
C THR A 67 -3.44 9.99 3.53
N HIS A 68 -2.70 9.01 2.98
CA HIS A 68 -1.96 9.16 1.73
C HIS A 68 -1.01 10.39 1.75
N THR A 69 -0.37 10.64 2.88
CA THR A 69 0.64 11.70 3.02
C THR A 69 2.05 11.14 3.27
N ALA A 70 2.26 9.85 3.03
CA ALA A 70 3.54 9.18 3.25
C ALA A 70 4.62 9.56 2.22
N GLY A 71 4.25 10.19 1.10
CA GLY A 71 5.15 10.49 -0.01
C GLY A 71 5.29 9.35 -1.01
N LEU A 72 4.65 8.20 -0.80
CA LEU A 72 4.54 7.13 -1.79
C LEU A 72 3.73 7.59 -3.01
N THR A 73 3.83 6.89 -4.14
CA THR A 73 3.04 7.16 -5.35
C THR A 73 2.43 5.89 -5.93
N TYR A 74 1.78 6.02 -7.09
CA TYR A 74 1.40 4.95 -8.00
C TYR A 74 2.08 5.16 -9.35
N GLY A 75 2.61 4.11 -9.96
CA GLY A 75 3.23 4.22 -11.28
C GLY A 75 2.26 4.72 -12.36
N PHE A 76 0.99 4.35 -12.28
CA PHE A 76 -0.01 4.75 -13.29
C PHE A 76 -0.38 6.24 -13.25
N HIS A 77 0.06 7.02 -12.25
CA HIS A 77 -0.24 8.46 -12.18
C HIS A 77 0.34 9.26 -13.34
N ARG A 78 1.54 8.89 -13.84
CA ARG A 78 2.21 9.55 -14.97
C ARG A 78 2.32 11.08 -14.82
N ALA A 79 2.45 11.57 -13.59
CA ALA A 79 2.46 13.00 -13.27
C ALA A 79 3.80 13.49 -12.68
N HIS A 80 4.63 12.57 -12.17
CA HIS A 80 5.93 12.87 -11.56
C HIS A 80 7.02 11.90 -12.02
N ALA A 81 8.29 12.31 -11.98
CA ALA A 81 9.44 11.46 -12.32
C ALA A 81 9.49 10.19 -11.45
N THR A 82 9.10 10.30 -10.18
CA THR A 82 8.94 9.15 -9.27
C THR A 82 7.93 8.13 -9.78
N ASP A 83 6.85 8.55 -10.44
CA ASP A 83 5.86 7.62 -10.99
C ASP A 83 6.49 6.79 -12.11
N GLU A 84 7.37 7.40 -12.91
CA GLU A 84 8.16 6.70 -13.93
C GLU A 84 9.16 5.74 -13.31
N ILE A 85 9.87 6.14 -12.26
CA ILE A 85 10.76 5.25 -11.49
C ILE A 85 10.00 4.02 -10.96
N TYR A 86 8.77 4.21 -10.46
CA TYR A 86 7.93 3.09 -10.01
C TYR A 86 7.55 2.17 -11.18
N ARG A 87 7.16 2.71 -12.34
CA ARG A 87 6.86 1.91 -13.53
C ARG A 87 8.08 1.14 -14.04
N ASP A 88 9.25 1.78 -14.07
CA ASP A 88 10.52 1.16 -14.51
C ASP A 88 10.95 0.04 -13.57
N ALA A 89 10.60 0.15 -12.28
CA ALA A 89 10.77 -0.91 -11.28
C ALA A 89 9.70 -2.02 -11.36
N GLY A 90 8.76 -1.95 -12.31
CA GLY A 90 7.72 -2.96 -12.52
C GLY A 90 6.43 -2.72 -11.73
N PHE A 91 6.23 -1.53 -11.18
CA PHE A 91 5.04 -1.13 -10.42
C PHE A 91 4.20 -0.09 -11.17
N ASP A 92 3.49 -0.53 -12.23
CA ASP A 92 2.51 0.30 -12.93
C ASP A 92 1.10 0.09 -12.35
N PHE A 93 0.20 -0.58 -13.07
CA PHE A 93 -1.16 -0.89 -12.59
C PHE A 93 -1.24 -2.16 -11.73
N GLY A 94 -0.15 -2.92 -11.64
CA GLY A 94 -0.06 -4.15 -10.89
C GLY A 94 1.40 -4.47 -10.54
N VAL A 95 1.63 -5.66 -10.01
CA VAL A 95 2.96 -6.12 -9.61
C VAL A 95 3.37 -7.32 -10.46
N SER A 96 4.67 -7.42 -10.73
CA SER A 96 5.26 -8.55 -11.46
C SER A 96 4.94 -9.88 -10.76
N ARG A 97 4.74 -10.95 -11.56
CA ARG A 97 4.53 -12.31 -11.01
C ARG A 97 5.71 -12.69 -10.10
N GLY A 98 5.40 -13.25 -8.93
CA GLY A 98 6.39 -13.71 -7.96
C GLY A 98 6.69 -12.74 -6.82
N TYR A 99 6.16 -11.52 -6.86
CA TYR A 99 6.17 -10.63 -5.70
C TYR A 99 5.01 -10.96 -4.76
N ASP A 100 5.31 -11.14 -3.47
CA ASP A 100 4.32 -11.07 -2.41
C ASP A 100 4.23 -9.64 -1.85
N LEU A 101 3.33 -9.42 -0.88
CA LEU A 101 3.14 -8.08 -0.30
C LEU A 101 4.39 -7.55 0.40
N ALA A 102 5.14 -8.42 1.08
CA ALA A 102 6.37 -8.03 1.77
C ALA A 102 7.43 -7.53 0.78
N ALA A 103 7.68 -8.30 -0.28
CA ALA A 103 8.62 -7.95 -1.33
C ALA A 103 8.23 -6.66 -2.08
N CYS A 104 6.93 -6.44 -2.32
CA CYS A 104 6.44 -5.19 -2.90
C CYS A 104 6.76 -3.99 -1.99
N VAL A 105 6.43 -4.11 -0.71
CA VAL A 105 6.61 -3.03 0.27
C VAL A 105 8.08 -2.69 0.47
N ASP A 106 8.95 -3.69 0.54
CA ASP A 106 10.40 -3.47 0.64
C ASP A 106 10.96 -2.82 -0.63
N ALA A 107 10.48 -3.22 -1.80
CA ALA A 107 10.88 -2.59 -3.06
C ALA A 107 10.43 -1.12 -3.11
N TRP A 108 9.18 -0.80 -2.75
CA TRP A 108 8.70 0.60 -2.73
C TRP A 108 9.47 1.47 -1.74
N ALA A 109 9.87 0.93 -0.58
CA ALA A 109 10.68 1.66 0.40
C ALA A 109 12.08 2.01 -0.14
N GLY A 110 12.61 1.20 -1.06
CA GLY A 110 13.86 1.47 -1.77
C GLY A 110 13.75 2.50 -2.91
N LEU A 111 12.53 2.89 -3.30
CA LEU A 111 12.29 3.91 -4.32
C LEU A 111 12.06 5.29 -3.66
N PRO A 112 12.41 6.41 -4.33
CA PRO A 112 12.24 7.72 -3.72
C PRO A 112 10.77 8.07 -3.53
N LEU A 113 10.46 8.80 -2.47
CA LEU A 113 9.18 9.44 -2.22
C LEU A 113 9.02 10.68 -3.12
N VAL A 114 7.79 11.01 -3.51
CA VAL A 114 7.44 12.22 -4.28
C VAL A 114 7.58 13.50 -3.46
N HIS A 115 7.47 13.41 -2.13
CA HIS A 115 7.61 14.54 -1.20
C HIS A 115 7.94 14.02 0.21
N GLU A 116 8.37 14.93 1.08
CA GLU A 116 8.59 14.65 2.51
C GLU A 116 7.33 14.07 3.19
N PRO A 117 7.47 13.06 4.06
CA PRO A 117 6.35 12.51 4.81
C PRO A 117 5.57 13.59 5.59
N GLY A 118 4.25 13.55 5.49
CA GLY A 118 3.32 14.46 6.18
C GLY A 118 3.16 15.84 5.52
N ARG A 119 3.90 16.16 4.44
CA ARG A 119 3.86 17.51 3.85
C ARG A 119 2.77 17.72 2.81
N ARG A 120 2.42 16.69 2.04
CA ARG A 120 1.44 16.78 0.95
C ARG A 120 0.61 15.51 0.87
N PHE A 121 -0.52 15.60 0.18
CA PHE A 121 -1.32 14.44 -0.19
C PHE A 121 -0.85 13.92 -1.55
N ASN A 122 -0.67 12.60 -1.66
CA ASN A 122 -0.51 11.89 -2.92
C ASN A 122 -1.10 10.48 -2.80
N TYR A 123 -2.17 10.22 -3.57
CA TYR A 123 -2.80 8.90 -3.61
C TYR A 123 -1.81 7.83 -4.07
N SER A 124 -1.74 6.69 -3.39
CA SER A 124 -0.53 5.86 -3.46
C SER A 124 -0.69 4.44 -2.94
N HIS A 125 0.38 3.64 -3.07
CA HIS A 125 0.56 2.34 -2.41
C HIS A 125 0.57 2.38 -0.87
N ALA A 126 0.32 3.54 -0.25
CA ALA A 126 0.28 3.69 1.20
C ALA A 126 -0.65 2.69 1.91
N THR A 127 -1.78 2.33 1.31
CA THR A 127 -2.69 1.34 1.89
C THR A 127 -2.19 -0.10 1.75
N ASP A 128 -1.37 -0.40 0.75
CA ASP A 128 -0.71 -1.70 0.62
C ASP A 128 0.33 -1.87 1.74
N VAL A 129 1.11 -0.81 2.03
CA VAL A 129 2.03 -0.76 3.18
C VAL A 129 1.25 -0.88 4.50
N LEU A 130 0.07 -0.26 4.61
CA LEU A 130 -0.79 -0.41 5.78
C LEU A 130 -1.28 -1.87 5.94
N GLY A 131 -1.61 -2.54 4.83
CA GLY A 131 -1.90 -3.97 4.83
C GLY A 131 -0.72 -4.80 5.34
N ARG A 132 0.51 -4.49 4.90
CA ARG A 132 1.71 -5.15 5.40
C ARG A 132 1.95 -4.91 6.88
N LEU A 133 1.67 -3.71 7.38
CA LEU A 133 1.73 -3.40 8.81
C LEU A 133 0.79 -4.30 9.62
N VAL A 134 -0.45 -4.51 9.14
CA VAL A 134 -1.40 -5.46 9.75
C VAL A 134 -0.82 -6.88 9.76
N GLU A 135 -0.18 -7.33 8.69
CA GLU A 135 0.43 -8.67 8.66
C GLU A 135 1.54 -8.84 9.70
N VAL A 136 2.45 -7.88 9.77
CA VAL A 136 3.60 -7.93 10.68
C VAL A 136 3.14 -7.90 12.13
N ILE A 137 2.21 -7.01 12.48
CA ILE A 137 1.72 -6.86 13.86
C ILE A 137 0.92 -8.10 14.28
N SER A 138 0.03 -8.59 13.43
CA SER A 138 -0.85 -9.71 13.77
C SER A 138 -0.18 -11.08 13.65
N GLY A 139 0.96 -11.17 12.96
CA GLY A 139 1.62 -12.44 12.63
C GLY A 139 0.83 -13.30 11.64
N ARG A 140 -0.10 -12.70 10.88
CA ARG A 140 -1.04 -13.40 10.00
C ARG A 140 -1.05 -12.79 8.60
N PRO A 141 -1.29 -13.60 7.56
CA PRO A 141 -1.58 -13.07 6.23
C PRO A 141 -2.80 -12.13 6.24
N LEU A 142 -2.74 -11.06 5.42
CA LEU A 142 -3.77 -10.01 5.44
C LEU A 142 -5.17 -10.55 5.11
N ASP A 143 -5.27 -11.46 4.13
CA ASP A 143 -6.52 -12.13 3.76
C ASP A 143 -7.16 -12.86 4.95
N ARG A 144 -6.33 -13.55 5.75
CA ARG A 144 -6.79 -14.28 6.93
C ARG A 144 -7.15 -13.36 8.08
N PHE A 145 -6.44 -12.25 8.26
CA PHE A 145 -6.81 -11.25 9.26
C PHE A 145 -8.16 -10.61 8.91
N LEU A 146 -8.31 -10.12 7.67
CA LEU A 146 -9.55 -9.51 7.21
C LEU A 146 -10.73 -10.49 7.29
N GLN A 147 -10.53 -11.73 6.86
CA GLN A 147 -11.58 -12.74 6.89
C GLN A 147 -12.11 -12.96 8.32
N GLU A 148 -11.22 -13.15 9.29
CA GLU A 148 -11.62 -13.47 10.67
C GLU A 148 -12.12 -12.26 11.44
N ARG A 149 -11.42 -11.12 11.31
CA ARG A 149 -11.64 -9.96 12.19
C ARG A 149 -12.67 -8.98 11.65
N VAL A 150 -12.89 -8.96 10.33
CA VAL A 150 -13.78 -7.98 9.68
C VAL A 150 -14.91 -8.67 8.92
N LEU A 151 -14.60 -9.57 7.98
CA LEU A 151 -15.57 -10.05 7.00
C LEU A 151 -16.53 -11.10 7.58
N ALA A 152 -16.03 -12.11 8.31
CA ALA A 152 -16.87 -13.15 8.88
C ALA A 152 -17.85 -12.64 9.95
N PRO A 153 -17.47 -11.75 10.88
CA PRO A 153 -18.40 -11.16 11.84
C PRO A 153 -19.54 -10.36 11.18
N LEU A 154 -19.30 -9.81 9.99
CA LEU A 154 -20.28 -9.07 9.20
C LEU A 154 -21.06 -9.94 8.20
N GLY A 155 -20.84 -11.26 8.17
CA GLY A 155 -21.50 -12.18 7.24
C GLY A 155 -21.08 -12.00 5.77
N MET A 156 -19.91 -11.41 5.51
CA MET A 156 -19.43 -11.08 4.16
C MET A 156 -18.73 -12.28 3.48
N HIS A 157 -19.43 -13.40 3.30
CA HIS A 157 -18.87 -14.66 2.81
C HIS A 157 -18.38 -14.67 1.35
N ASP A 158 -18.75 -13.66 0.56
CA ASP A 158 -18.40 -13.55 -0.86
C ASP A 158 -17.31 -12.49 -1.13
N THR A 159 -16.66 -11.98 -0.07
CA THR A 159 -15.56 -11.01 -0.17
C THR A 159 -14.21 -11.73 0.00
N ALA A 160 -13.36 -11.68 -1.02
CA ALA A 160 -12.06 -12.37 -1.04
C ALA A 160 -11.05 -11.63 -1.94
N PHE A 161 -9.76 -11.93 -1.78
CA PHE A 161 -8.68 -11.38 -2.62
C PHE A 161 -8.67 -11.97 -4.04
N TRP A 162 -9.19 -13.19 -4.22
CA TRP A 162 -9.39 -13.81 -5.52
C TRP A 162 -10.73 -14.55 -5.55
N ALA A 163 -11.30 -14.70 -6.75
CA ALA A 163 -12.47 -15.55 -6.95
C ALA A 163 -12.02 -17.00 -7.07
N ASP A 164 -12.46 -17.84 -6.13
CA ASP A 164 -12.30 -19.29 -6.18
C ASP A 164 -13.38 -19.94 -7.07
N GLU A 165 -13.37 -21.27 -7.16
CA GLU A 165 -14.35 -22.05 -7.94
C GLU A 165 -15.81 -21.75 -7.55
N ARG A 166 -16.06 -21.32 -6.31
CA ARG A 166 -17.40 -20.97 -5.81
C ARG A 166 -17.86 -19.59 -6.30
N LEU A 167 -16.93 -18.67 -6.56
CA LEU A 167 -17.23 -17.29 -6.93
C LEU A 167 -17.02 -16.99 -8.41
N VAL A 168 -16.25 -17.81 -9.13
CA VAL A 168 -15.81 -17.52 -10.51
C VAL A 168 -17.00 -17.32 -11.47
N ASP A 169 -18.04 -18.13 -11.37
CA ASP A 169 -19.23 -18.05 -12.23
C ASP A 169 -20.10 -16.82 -11.95
N ARG A 170 -19.94 -16.21 -10.76
CA ARG A 170 -20.65 -14.99 -10.33
C ARG A 170 -19.79 -13.74 -10.50
N LEU A 171 -18.57 -13.87 -11.02
CA LEU A 171 -17.66 -12.76 -11.19
C LEU A 171 -18.06 -11.90 -12.39
N GLY A 172 -18.60 -10.71 -12.11
CA GLY A 172 -18.96 -9.75 -13.16
C GLY A 172 -17.83 -9.47 -14.15
N ALA A 173 -18.21 -9.40 -15.43
CA ALA A 173 -17.30 -9.04 -16.52
C ALA A 173 -16.64 -7.68 -16.27
N LEU A 174 -15.34 -7.59 -16.57
CA LEU A 174 -14.59 -6.34 -16.52
C LEU A 174 -14.47 -5.81 -17.95
N TYR A 175 -15.19 -4.74 -18.24
CA TYR A 175 -15.07 -4.04 -19.51
C TYR A 175 -13.99 -2.96 -19.39
N VAL A 176 -13.09 -2.92 -20.35
CA VAL A 176 -12.14 -1.83 -20.53
C VAL A 176 -12.42 -1.15 -21.87
N PRO A 177 -12.27 0.18 -21.98
CA PRO A 177 -12.34 0.83 -23.29
C PRO A 177 -11.33 0.17 -24.22
N HIS A 178 -11.79 -0.34 -25.35
CA HIS A 178 -10.90 -0.72 -26.45
C HIS A 178 -10.53 0.59 -27.16
N PRO A 179 -9.24 1.01 -27.18
CA PRO A 179 -8.82 2.12 -28.01
C PRO A 179 -8.97 1.80 -29.49
#